data_AF-A0A0F9MPK5-F1
#
_entry.id   AF-A0A0F9MPK5-F1
#
_cell.length_a   1.000
_cell.length_b   1.000
_cell.length_c   1.000
_cell.angle_alpha   90.00
_cell.angle_beta   90.00
_cell.angle_gamma   90.00
#
_symmetry.space_group_name_H-M   'P 1'
#
loop_
_entity.id
_entity.type
_entity.pdbx_description
1 polymer ?
#
loop_
_entity_poly.entity_id
_entity_poly.type
_entity_poly.pdbx_seq_one_letter_code
_entity_poly.pdbx_strand_id
1 'polypeptide(L)'
;MQETNHEVKVVESGKADVEPDDYEEMLRARIPLNNNPRKASYLSYRAAGFSVRESCALAEVQFGTVKKWRREDEEFRNWESGERLAWLQNNVASDLISMEFMRNFRLCLRLDKKVLLKASLSLSLLTDREMEVLKVIRKHYTPQDIIAVDRAMQPDGDHLPPGSYRETLTVTVEGRQVEDESARRAAARDLLERFEANKRIAEANQEKDGDEPLTGEVLE
;
A
#
# COMPACT_ATOMS: atom_id res chain seq x y z
N MET A 1 47.69 -36.83 -27.71
CA MET A 1 46.36 -36.25 -27.41
C MET A 1 45.90 -36.87 -26.11
N GLN A 2 45.92 -36.11 -25.01
CA GLN A 2 45.47 -36.57 -23.69
C GLN A 2 43.99 -36.22 -23.54
N GLU A 3 43.14 -37.22 -23.40
CA GLU A 3 41.74 -37.07 -23.05
C GLU A 3 41.64 -36.58 -21.61
N THR A 4 41.19 -35.35 -21.43
CA THR A 4 40.93 -34.76 -20.12
C THR A 4 39.56 -35.24 -19.66
N ASN A 5 39.57 -36.25 -18.78
CA ASN A 5 38.37 -36.68 -18.06
C ASN A 5 37.84 -35.53 -17.21
N HIS A 6 36.71 -34.94 -17.62
CA HIS A 6 35.98 -33.99 -16.79
C HIS A 6 35.02 -34.76 -15.89
N GLU A 7 35.41 -34.87 -14.61
CA GLU A 7 34.62 -35.50 -13.57
C GLU A 7 33.40 -34.61 -13.26
N VAL A 8 32.22 -35.00 -13.75
CA VAL A 8 30.95 -34.32 -13.45
C VAL A 8 30.55 -34.65 -12.02
N LYS A 9 30.91 -33.77 -11.07
CA LYS A 9 30.36 -33.82 -9.72
C LYS A 9 28.89 -33.41 -9.75
N VAL A 10 28.00 -34.37 -9.52
CA VAL A 10 26.59 -34.13 -9.23
C VAL A 10 26.53 -33.45 -7.86
N VAL A 11 26.40 -32.12 -7.86
CA VAL A 11 26.10 -31.35 -6.65
C VAL A 11 24.61 -31.50 -6.40
N GLU A 12 24.23 -32.06 -5.24
CA GLU A 12 22.83 -32.09 -4.81
C GLU A 12 22.26 -30.67 -4.83
N SER A 13 21.31 -30.42 -5.73
CA SER A 13 20.61 -29.16 -5.88
C SER A 13 19.69 -28.93 -4.67
N GLY A 14 20.29 -28.50 -3.55
CA GLY A 14 19.57 -28.22 -2.30
C GLY A 14 20.16 -27.07 -1.49
N LYS A 15 21.49 -26.95 -1.40
CA LYS A 15 22.14 -26.09 -0.39
C LYS A 15 22.53 -24.70 -0.91
N ALA A 16 21.56 -24.00 -1.48
CA ALA A 16 21.60 -22.54 -1.44
C ALA A 16 20.49 -22.12 -0.48
N ASP A 17 20.72 -22.44 0.79
CA ASP A 17 19.92 -22.07 1.95
C ASP A 17 20.21 -20.60 2.24
N VAL A 18 19.35 -19.72 1.74
CA VAL A 18 19.17 -18.44 2.42
C VAL A 18 18.23 -18.77 3.55
N GLU A 19 18.75 -18.76 4.78
CA GLU A 19 17.97 -19.18 5.93
C GLU A 19 16.74 -18.26 6.08
N PRO A 20 15.55 -18.84 6.34
CA PRO A 20 14.33 -18.07 6.58
C PRO A 20 14.46 -17.05 7.72
N ASP A 21 15.43 -17.30 8.61
CA ASP A 21 15.67 -16.59 9.87
C ASP A 21 16.16 -15.14 9.65
N ASP A 22 16.92 -14.87 8.59
CA ASP A 22 17.47 -13.53 8.31
C ASP A 22 16.36 -12.50 8.03
N TYR A 23 15.30 -12.90 7.32
CA TYR A 23 14.17 -12.02 7.03
C TYR A 23 13.26 -11.78 8.22
N GLU A 24 12.99 -12.80 9.04
CA GLU A 24 12.21 -12.62 10.27
C GLU A 24 12.95 -11.75 11.28
N GLU A 25 14.27 -11.86 11.35
CA GLU A 25 15.11 -11.02 12.20
C GLU A 25 15.11 -9.55 11.73
N MET A 26 15.21 -9.31 10.41
CA MET A 26 15.05 -7.98 9.82
C MET A 26 13.65 -7.38 10.09
N LEU A 27 12.59 -8.19 10.00
CA LEU A 27 11.22 -7.78 10.30
C LEU A 27 11.07 -7.39 11.77
N ARG A 28 11.60 -8.20 12.69
CA ARG A 28 11.58 -7.94 14.14
C ARG A 28 12.44 -6.73 14.52
N ALA A 29 13.52 -6.44 13.79
CA ALA A 29 14.37 -5.28 14.03
C ALA A 29 13.63 -3.94 13.80
N ARG A 30 12.60 -3.90 12.94
CA ARG A 30 11.76 -2.71 12.75
C ARG A 30 10.69 -2.54 13.84
N ILE A 31 10.46 -3.57 14.65
CA ILE A 31 9.44 -3.56 15.69
C ILE A 31 10.09 -3.14 17.02
N PRO A 32 9.50 -2.18 17.76
CA PRO A 32 9.95 -1.84 19.11
C PRO A 32 9.97 -3.06 20.03
N LEU A 33 10.86 -3.05 21.03
CA LEU A 33 11.02 -4.14 22.00
C LEU A 33 11.55 -5.47 21.39
N ASN A 34 12.36 -5.39 20.34
CA ASN A 34 13.03 -6.55 19.71
C ASN A 34 13.85 -7.41 20.70
N ASN A 35 14.26 -6.86 21.85
CA ASN A 35 14.93 -7.61 22.92
C ASN A 35 14.12 -8.81 23.44
N ASN A 36 12.80 -8.84 23.22
CA ASN A 36 11.97 -10.01 23.51
C ASN A 36 11.24 -10.49 22.24
N PRO A 37 11.65 -11.62 21.64
CA PRO A 37 11.10 -12.07 20.36
C PRO A 37 9.60 -12.35 20.45
N ARG A 38 9.09 -12.79 21.61
CA ARG A 38 7.65 -13.05 21.79
C ARG A 38 6.82 -11.78 21.82
N LYS A 39 7.35 -10.70 22.38
CA LYS A 39 6.68 -9.37 22.36
C LYS A 39 6.72 -8.78 20.97
N ALA A 40 7.86 -8.88 20.28
CA ALA A 40 8.01 -8.40 18.91
C ALA A 40 7.07 -9.13 17.94
N SER A 41 7.00 -10.47 17.99
CA SER A 41 6.06 -11.25 17.17
C SER A 41 4.59 -10.95 17.50
N TYR A 42 4.26 -10.71 18.77
CA TYR A 42 2.90 -10.28 19.11
C TYR A 42 2.59 -8.87 18.53
N LEU A 43 3.53 -7.93 18.66
CA LEU A 43 3.37 -6.57 18.17
C LEU A 43 3.38 -6.49 16.63
N SER A 44 4.04 -7.40 15.92
CA SER A 44 3.99 -7.46 14.45
C SER A 44 2.54 -7.66 13.96
N TYR A 45 1.82 -8.61 14.56
CA TYR A 45 0.42 -8.84 14.23
C TYR A 45 -0.46 -7.67 14.68
N ARG A 46 -0.16 -7.01 15.80
CA ARG A 46 -0.90 -5.81 16.22
C ARG A 46 -0.69 -4.65 15.25
N ALA A 47 0.53 -4.47 14.76
CA ALA A 47 0.88 -3.50 13.73
C ALA A 47 0.17 -3.81 12.40
N ALA A 48 0.00 -5.08 12.04
CA ALA A 48 -0.80 -5.49 10.88
C ALA A 48 -2.32 -5.34 11.06
N GLY A 49 -2.80 -4.85 12.21
CA GLY A 49 -4.22 -4.55 12.46
C GLY A 49 -5.01 -5.69 13.12
N PHE A 50 -4.37 -6.81 13.47
CA PHE A 50 -5.06 -7.93 14.12
C PHE A 50 -5.55 -7.57 15.53
N SER A 51 -6.67 -8.15 15.94
CA SER A 51 -7.17 -8.03 17.30
C SER A 51 -6.25 -8.72 18.30
N VAL A 52 -6.34 -8.35 19.58
CA VAL A 52 -5.50 -8.94 20.64
C VAL A 52 -5.62 -10.47 20.68
N ARG A 53 -6.81 -11.01 20.44
CA ARG A 53 -7.06 -12.46 20.46
C ARG A 53 -6.39 -13.16 19.28
N GLU A 54 -6.49 -12.59 18.08
CA GLU A 54 -5.85 -13.12 16.88
C GLU A 54 -4.33 -13.04 17.00
N SER A 55 -3.79 -11.90 17.43
CA SER A 55 -2.36 -11.74 17.66
C SER A 55 -1.82 -12.72 18.71
N CYS A 56 -2.58 -13.02 19.77
CA CYS A 56 -2.22 -14.05 20.74
C CYS A 56 -2.15 -15.45 20.10
N ALA A 57 -3.13 -15.79 19.26
CA ALA A 57 -3.18 -17.08 18.58
C ALA A 57 -2.02 -17.24 17.59
N LEU A 58 -1.76 -16.22 16.77
CA LEU A 58 -0.72 -16.24 15.74
C LEU A 58 0.71 -16.17 16.32
N ALA A 59 0.90 -15.46 17.44
CA ALA A 59 2.20 -15.38 18.11
C ALA A 59 2.43 -16.52 19.12
N GLU A 60 1.48 -17.45 19.26
CA GLU A 60 1.52 -18.54 20.25
C GLU A 60 1.77 -18.03 21.69
N VAL A 61 1.07 -16.95 22.06
CA VAL A 61 1.14 -16.34 23.38
C VAL A 61 -0.23 -16.41 24.05
N GLN A 62 -0.26 -16.80 25.32
CA GLN A 62 -1.50 -16.78 26.09
C GLN A 62 -1.89 -15.35 26.47
N PHE A 63 -3.20 -15.06 26.48
CA PHE A 63 -3.71 -13.75 26.88
C PHE A 63 -3.28 -13.33 28.30
N GLY A 64 -3.15 -14.28 29.22
CA GLY A 64 -2.62 -14.03 30.57
C GLY A 64 -1.19 -13.49 30.56
N THR A 65 -0.36 -13.93 29.62
CA THR A 65 1.01 -13.44 29.43
C THR A 65 1.01 -11.99 28.93
N VAL A 66 0.14 -11.65 27.97
CA VAL A 66 0.00 -10.26 27.49
C VAL A 66 -0.50 -9.34 28.63
N LYS A 67 -1.47 -9.79 29.43
CA LYS A 67 -1.93 -9.06 30.62
C LYS A 67 -0.82 -8.85 31.64
N LYS A 68 0.10 -9.81 31.79
CA LYS A 68 1.30 -9.67 32.62
C LYS A 68 2.23 -8.60 32.05
N TRP A 69 2.53 -8.64 30.74
CA TRP A 69 3.35 -7.63 30.08
C TRP A 69 2.81 -6.22 30.23
N ARG A 70 1.50 -6.00 30.03
CA ARG A 70 0.86 -4.69 30.24
C ARG A 70 1.00 -4.12 31.65
N ARG A 71 1.18 -4.97 32.66
CA ARG A 71 1.34 -4.56 34.07
C ARG A 71 2.79 -4.28 34.44
N GLU A 72 3.71 -5.08 33.91
CA GLU A 72 5.13 -5.06 34.27
C GLU A 72 5.97 -4.17 33.35
N ASP A 73 5.49 -3.92 32.14
CA ASP A 73 6.19 -3.17 31.10
C ASP A 73 5.27 -2.06 30.55
N GLU A 74 5.48 -0.85 31.06
CA GLU A 74 4.75 0.34 30.66
C GLU A 74 5.05 0.72 29.19
N GLU A 75 6.26 0.47 28.71
CA GLU A 75 6.63 0.74 27.33
C GLU A 75 5.84 -0.16 26.38
N PHE A 76 5.74 -1.45 26.68
CA PHE A 76 4.91 -2.39 25.93
C PHE A 76 3.44 -1.95 25.91
N ARG A 77 2.89 -1.54 27.05
CA ARG A 77 1.51 -1.05 27.15
C ARG A 77 1.28 0.16 26.22
N ASN A 78 2.26 1.07 26.16
CA ASN A 78 2.19 2.24 25.29
C ASN A 78 2.25 1.86 23.81
N TRP A 79 3.09 0.92 23.40
CA TRP A 79 3.17 0.45 22.00
C TRP A 79 1.93 -0.33 21.55
N GLU A 80 1.26 -1.02 22.47
CA GLU A 80 0.09 -1.84 22.18
C GLU A 80 -1.23 -1.03 22.08
N SER A 81 -1.24 0.24 22.48
CA SER A 81 -2.46 1.03 22.60
C SER A 81 -2.29 2.49 22.16
N GLY A 82 -3.41 3.12 21.80
CA GLY A 82 -3.47 4.55 21.47
C GLY A 82 -2.62 4.93 20.25
N GLU A 83 -1.91 6.04 20.37
CA GLU A 83 -1.21 6.70 19.27
C GLU A 83 -0.02 5.91 18.73
N ARG A 84 0.72 5.20 19.59
CA ARG A 84 1.88 4.41 19.14
C ARG A 84 1.46 3.18 18.34
N LEU A 85 0.34 2.56 18.68
CA LEU A 85 -0.22 1.48 17.85
C LEU A 85 -0.63 2.02 16.48
N ALA A 86 -1.31 3.18 16.43
CA ALA A 86 -1.68 3.82 15.18
C ALA A 86 -0.44 4.17 14.34
N TRP A 87 0.63 4.64 14.98
CA TRP A 87 1.91 4.87 14.32
C TRP A 87 2.50 3.58 13.74
N LEU A 88 2.51 2.48 14.48
CA LEU A 88 2.97 1.17 13.99
C LEU A 88 2.14 0.71 12.78
N GLN A 89 0.82 0.87 12.84
CA GLN A 89 -0.08 0.52 11.75
C GLN A 89 0.18 1.34 10.48
N ASN A 90 0.48 2.62 10.63
CA ASN A 90 0.70 3.50 9.49
C ASN A 90 2.12 3.41 8.90
N ASN A 91 3.13 3.13 9.71
CA ASN A 91 4.54 3.21 9.29
C ASN A 91 5.22 1.85 9.14
N VAL A 92 4.79 0.84 9.89
CA VAL A 92 5.46 -0.47 9.95
C VAL A 92 4.64 -1.56 9.26
N ALA A 93 3.31 -1.46 9.26
CA ALA A 93 2.45 -2.50 8.69
C ALA A 93 2.69 -2.75 7.19
N SER A 94 2.79 -1.68 6.38
CA SER A 94 3.02 -1.81 4.93
C SER A 94 4.36 -2.49 4.65
N ASP A 95 5.39 -2.10 5.39
CA ASP A 95 6.72 -2.69 5.30
C ASP A 95 6.70 -4.17 5.67
N LEU A 96 6.06 -4.54 6.78
CA LEU A 96 5.94 -5.93 7.23
C LEU A 96 5.24 -6.79 6.17
N ILE A 97 4.09 -6.33 5.66
CA ILE A 97 3.31 -7.05 4.65
C ILE A 97 4.13 -7.21 3.35
N SER A 98 4.77 -6.14 2.90
CA SER A 98 5.59 -6.16 1.68
C SER A 98 6.75 -7.15 1.80
N MET A 99 7.45 -7.14 2.93
CA MET A 99 8.55 -8.06 3.19
C MET A 99 8.08 -9.52 3.31
N GLU A 100 6.98 -9.80 4.01
CA GLU A 100 6.40 -11.15 4.11
C GLU A 100 5.93 -11.66 2.75
N PHE A 101 5.27 -10.80 1.96
CA PHE A 101 4.86 -11.10 0.61
C PHE A 101 6.07 -11.43 -0.28
N MET A 102 7.10 -10.59 -0.28
CA MET A 102 8.31 -10.79 -1.08
C MET A 102 9.06 -12.07 -0.68
N ARG A 103 9.11 -12.39 0.61
CA ARG A 103 9.66 -13.66 1.11
C ARG A 103 8.89 -14.85 0.54
N ASN A 104 7.57 -14.85 0.66
CA ASN A 104 6.73 -15.93 0.18
C ASN A 104 6.80 -16.06 -1.36
N PHE A 105 6.80 -14.93 -2.06
CA PHE A 105 6.96 -14.87 -3.51
C PHE A 105 8.29 -15.49 -3.96
N ARG A 106 9.40 -15.18 -3.27
CA ARG A 106 10.70 -15.80 -3.54
C ARG A 106 10.68 -17.32 -3.35
N LEU A 107 9.97 -17.84 -2.34
CA LEU A 107 9.83 -19.28 -2.13
C LEU A 107 9.06 -19.95 -3.28
N CYS A 108 7.98 -19.33 -3.75
CA CYS A 108 7.26 -19.78 -4.94
C CYS A 108 8.17 -19.83 -6.17
N LEU A 109 8.91 -18.74 -6.46
CA LEU A 109 9.84 -18.70 -7.60
C LEU A 109 10.92 -19.78 -7.54
N ARG A 110 11.37 -20.19 -6.35
CA ARG A 110 12.34 -21.29 -6.19
C ARG A 110 11.73 -22.64 -6.55
N LEU A 111 10.46 -22.87 -6.21
CA LEU A 111 9.75 -24.08 -6.62
C LEU A 111 9.55 -24.08 -8.13
N ASP A 112 9.11 -22.95 -8.68
CA ASP A 112 8.88 -22.78 -10.12
C ASP A 112 10.17 -23.02 -10.91
N LYS A 113 11.31 -22.50 -10.44
CA LYS A 113 12.63 -22.74 -11.03
C LYS A 113 12.93 -24.23 -11.20
N LYS A 114 12.59 -25.07 -10.21
CA LYS A 114 12.86 -26.52 -10.29
C LYS A 114 12.04 -27.16 -11.40
N VAL A 115 10.76 -26.79 -11.52
CA VAL A 115 9.86 -27.30 -12.57
C VAL A 115 10.28 -26.80 -13.95
N LEU A 116 10.56 -25.51 -14.08
CA LEU A 116 10.98 -24.87 -15.33
C LEU A 116 12.32 -25.43 -15.84
N LEU A 117 13.28 -25.67 -14.94
CA LEU A 117 14.57 -26.26 -15.31
C LEU A 117 14.39 -27.68 -15.88
N LYS A 118 13.60 -28.53 -15.21
CA LYS A 118 13.28 -29.88 -15.73
C LYS A 118 12.58 -29.80 -17.09
N ALA A 119 11.59 -28.91 -17.23
CA ALA A 119 10.85 -28.71 -18.47
C ALA A 119 11.72 -28.23 -19.63
N SER A 120 12.73 -27.40 -19.35
CA SER A 120 13.68 -26.91 -20.35
C SER A 120 14.57 -28.02 -20.94
N LEU A 121 14.81 -29.09 -20.16
CA LEU A 121 15.59 -30.25 -20.61
C LEU A 121 14.72 -31.21 -21.41
N SER A 122 13.57 -31.61 -20.86
CA SER A 122 12.55 -32.37 -21.58
C SER A 122 11.23 -32.38 -20.81
N LEU A 123 10.11 -32.22 -21.54
CA LEU A 123 8.77 -32.31 -20.96
C LEU A 123 8.42 -33.72 -20.46
N SER A 124 9.06 -34.76 -20.99
CA SER A 124 8.85 -36.15 -20.55
C SER A 124 9.41 -36.46 -19.18
N LEU A 125 10.26 -35.58 -18.63
CA LEU A 125 10.87 -35.73 -17.30
C LEU A 125 9.97 -35.19 -16.18
N LEU A 126 8.86 -34.54 -16.51
CA LEU A 126 7.91 -34.04 -15.52
C LEU A 126 6.92 -35.13 -15.12
N THR A 127 6.65 -35.19 -13.82
CA THR A 127 5.49 -35.90 -13.30
C THR A 127 4.19 -35.18 -13.67
N ASP A 128 3.06 -35.88 -13.62
CA ASP A 128 1.74 -35.27 -13.90
C ASP A 128 1.46 -34.04 -13.03
N ARG A 129 1.85 -34.11 -11.75
CA ARG A 129 1.71 -32.99 -10.81
C ARG A 129 2.59 -31.80 -11.19
N GLU A 130 3.84 -32.04 -11.57
CA GLU A 130 4.73 -30.96 -12.03
C GLU A 130 4.24 -30.35 -13.35
N MET A 131 3.62 -31.16 -14.22
CA MET A 131 3.01 -30.69 -15.46
C MET A 131 1.80 -29.78 -15.19
N GLU A 132 0.96 -30.10 -14.20
CA GLU A 132 -0.11 -29.21 -13.75
C GLU A 132 0.42 -27.89 -13.22
N VAL A 133 1.45 -27.94 -12.37
CA VAL A 133 2.13 -26.74 -11.85
C VAL A 133 2.71 -25.92 -13.00
N LEU A 134 3.38 -26.55 -13.98
CA LEU A 134 3.91 -25.87 -15.16
C LEU A 134 2.82 -25.14 -15.96
N LYS A 135 1.64 -25.76 -16.13
CA LYS A 135 0.49 -25.13 -16.80
C LYS A 135 0.00 -23.89 -16.06
N VAL A 136 0.05 -23.88 -14.73
CA VAL A 136 -0.32 -22.71 -13.91
C VAL A 136 0.75 -21.63 -14.03
N ILE A 137 2.02 -21.98 -13.81
CA ILE A 137 3.17 -21.07 -13.88
C ILE A 137 3.16 -20.29 -15.21
N ARG A 138 2.98 -20.99 -16.34
CA ARG A 138 3.00 -20.38 -17.68
C ARG A 138 1.92 -19.32 -17.89
N LYS A 139 0.82 -19.35 -17.14
CA LYS A 139 -0.24 -18.32 -17.23
C LYS A 139 0.20 -16.98 -16.67
N HIS A 140 1.22 -16.95 -15.80
CA HIS A 140 1.69 -15.75 -15.10
C HIS A 140 2.97 -15.16 -15.71
N TYR A 141 3.47 -15.71 -16.82
CA TYR A 141 4.57 -15.14 -17.61
C TYR A 141 4.05 -14.32 -18.78
N THR A 142 3.01 -13.50 -18.53
CA THR A 142 2.54 -12.53 -19.52
C THR A 142 3.21 -11.18 -19.29
N PRO A 143 3.35 -10.34 -20.34
CA PRO A 143 3.86 -8.98 -20.16
C PRO A 143 3.07 -8.16 -19.11
N GLN A 144 1.76 -8.42 -18.99
CA GLN A 144 0.91 -7.72 -18.01
C GLN A 144 1.26 -8.11 -16.57
N ASP A 145 1.48 -9.40 -16.31
CA ASP A 145 1.88 -9.88 -14.99
C ASP A 145 3.28 -9.38 -14.62
N ILE A 146 4.21 -9.31 -15.60
CA ILE A 146 5.55 -8.76 -15.38
C ILE A 146 5.48 -7.28 -15.00
N ILE A 147 4.65 -6.49 -15.68
CA ILE A 147 4.43 -5.07 -15.35
C ILE A 147 3.77 -4.94 -13.97
N ALA A 148 2.83 -5.81 -13.62
CA ALA A 148 2.18 -5.80 -12.31
C ALA A 148 3.17 -6.11 -11.18
N VAL A 149 4.06 -7.08 -11.39
CA VAL A 149 5.14 -7.40 -10.43
C VAL A 149 6.13 -6.24 -10.33
N ASP A 150 6.55 -5.64 -11.45
CA ASP A 150 7.45 -4.48 -11.43
C ASP A 150 6.84 -3.31 -10.66
N ARG A 151 5.56 -3.03 -10.88
CA ARG A 151 4.82 -2.01 -10.11
C ARG A 151 4.73 -2.35 -8.62
N ALA A 152 4.51 -3.61 -8.26
CA ALA A 152 4.44 -4.05 -6.87
C ALA A 152 5.81 -4.04 -6.18
N MET A 153 6.91 -4.11 -6.93
CA MET A 153 8.28 -4.08 -6.42
C MET A 153 8.86 -2.67 -6.33
N GLN A 154 8.25 -1.69 -6.98
CA GLN A 154 8.64 -0.29 -6.80
C GLN A 154 8.27 0.13 -5.38
N PRO A 155 9.23 0.61 -4.57
CA PRO A 155 8.89 1.19 -3.27
C PRO A 155 7.94 2.35 -3.53
N ASP A 156 6.87 2.46 -2.73
CA ASP A 156 5.86 3.52 -2.83
C ASP A 156 6.52 4.92 -2.73
N GLY A 157 7.12 5.38 -3.82
CA GLY A 157 7.64 6.70 -4.01
C GLY A 157 6.50 7.64 -4.31
N ASP A 158 5.68 7.95 -3.31
CA ASP A 158 4.60 8.94 -3.43
C ASP A 158 3.55 8.59 -4.50
N HIS A 159 3.38 7.30 -4.84
CA HIS A 159 2.32 6.83 -5.74
C HIS A 159 1.10 6.44 -4.92
N LEU A 160 0.17 7.38 -4.88
CA LEU A 160 -1.23 7.16 -4.55
C LEU A 160 -1.78 5.89 -5.23
N PRO A 161 -2.57 5.05 -4.51
CA PRO A 161 -3.10 3.79 -5.04
C PRO A 161 -3.92 4.00 -6.33
N PRO A 162 -3.98 3.00 -7.23
CA PRO A 162 -4.68 3.13 -8.50
C PRO A 162 -6.17 3.39 -8.24
N GLY A 163 -6.64 4.58 -8.62
CA GLY A 163 -8.00 5.07 -8.37
C GLY A 163 -8.08 6.28 -7.44
N SER A 164 -6.98 6.66 -6.77
CA SER A 164 -6.91 7.93 -6.04
C SER A 164 -6.34 9.04 -6.94
N TYR A 165 -7.21 9.58 -7.78
CA TYR A 165 -6.95 10.86 -8.41
C TYR A 165 -6.88 11.89 -7.27
N ARG A 166 -5.73 12.55 -7.08
CA ARG A 166 -5.74 13.88 -6.50
C ARG A 166 -6.48 14.74 -7.52
N GLU A 167 -7.80 14.85 -7.38
CA GLU A 167 -8.52 15.98 -7.95
C GLU A 167 -7.98 17.21 -7.21
N THR A 168 -6.86 17.75 -7.71
CA THR A 168 -6.53 19.15 -7.52
C THR A 168 -7.63 19.92 -8.24
N LEU A 169 -8.74 20.13 -7.51
CA LEU A 169 -9.84 20.97 -7.91
C LEU A 169 -9.29 22.39 -8.04
N THR A 170 -8.74 22.70 -9.21
CA THR A 170 -8.29 24.02 -9.60
C THR A 170 -9.55 24.82 -9.92
N VAL A 171 -10.15 25.38 -8.86
CA VAL A 171 -11.29 26.28 -8.99
C VAL A 171 -10.77 27.55 -9.66
N THR A 172 -11.08 27.69 -10.95
CA THR A 172 -10.78 28.89 -11.73
C THR A 172 -11.87 29.91 -11.44
N VAL A 173 -11.53 30.95 -10.68
CA VAL A 173 -12.38 32.14 -10.53
C VAL A 173 -11.87 33.18 -11.51
N GLU A 174 -12.71 33.53 -12.50
CA GLU A 174 -12.45 34.61 -13.48
C GLU A 174 -11.07 34.53 -14.18
N GLY A 175 -10.63 33.33 -14.54
CA GLY A 175 -9.40 33.13 -15.34
C GLY A 175 -8.07 33.18 -14.57
N ARG A 176 -8.09 33.24 -13.23
CA ARG A 176 -6.88 33.08 -12.41
C ARG A 176 -6.87 31.71 -11.71
N GLN A 177 -5.83 30.92 -11.95
CA GLN A 177 -5.58 29.69 -11.20
C GLN A 177 -5.09 30.05 -9.80
N VAL A 178 -5.69 29.42 -8.78
CA VAL A 178 -5.35 29.68 -7.38
C VAL A 178 -5.03 28.35 -6.70
N GLU A 179 -3.75 28.05 -6.53
CA GLU A 179 -3.29 26.76 -6.00
C GLU A 179 -3.30 26.73 -4.46
N ASP A 180 -2.98 27.86 -3.80
CA ASP A 180 -2.83 27.94 -2.34
C ASP A 180 -4.11 28.27 -1.56
N GLU A 181 -4.26 27.69 -0.36
CA GLU A 181 -5.43 27.86 0.52
C GLU A 181 -5.61 29.31 1.01
N SER A 182 -4.51 30.03 1.24
CA SER A 182 -4.52 31.45 1.59
C SER A 182 -5.10 32.30 0.46
N ALA A 183 -4.75 31.96 -0.79
CA ALA A 183 -5.21 32.64 -1.97
C ALA A 183 -6.68 32.29 -2.29
N ARG A 184 -7.15 31.07 -1.98
CA ARG A 184 -8.59 30.71 -2.05
C ARG A 184 -9.43 31.54 -1.10
N ARG A 185 -8.98 31.76 0.14
CA ARG A 185 -9.70 32.61 1.11
C ARG A 185 -9.74 34.07 0.68
N ALA A 186 -8.68 34.57 0.06
CA ALA A 186 -8.65 35.93 -0.49
C ALA A 186 -9.60 36.09 -1.68
N ALA A 187 -9.59 35.14 -2.64
CA ALA A 187 -10.48 35.15 -3.79
C ALA A 187 -11.96 35.01 -3.39
N ALA A 188 -12.27 34.18 -2.39
CA ALA A 188 -13.63 34.03 -1.87
C ALA A 188 -14.15 35.32 -1.21
N ARG A 189 -13.29 36.08 -0.53
CA ARG A 189 -13.66 37.38 0.04
C ARG A 189 -13.93 38.43 -1.04
N ASP A 190 -13.08 38.50 -2.06
CA ASP A 190 -13.26 39.43 -3.18
C ASP A 190 -14.57 39.14 -3.96
N LEU A 191 -14.89 37.86 -4.18
CA LEU A 191 -16.18 37.46 -4.78
C LEU A 191 -17.37 37.88 -3.93
N LEU A 192 -17.34 37.64 -2.62
CA LEU A 192 -18.43 38.02 -1.72
C LEU A 192 -18.65 39.54 -1.72
N GLU A 193 -17.57 40.32 -1.71
CA GLU A 193 -17.65 41.78 -1.75
C GLU A 193 -18.28 42.29 -3.07
N ARG A 194 -17.92 41.69 -4.21
CA ARG A 194 -18.54 42.00 -5.50
C ARG A 194 -20.02 41.60 -5.56
N PHE A 195 -20.38 40.46 -4.97
CA PHE A 195 -21.78 40.04 -4.88
C PHE A 195 -22.61 41.00 -4.03
N GLU A 196 -22.09 41.45 -2.88
CA GLU A 196 -22.77 42.44 -2.06
C GLU A 196 -22.88 43.80 -2.75
N ALA A 197 -21.86 44.24 -3.48
CA ALA A 197 -21.90 45.46 -4.26
C ALA A 197 -22.97 45.40 -5.37
N ASN A 198 -23.04 44.29 -6.11
CA ASN A 198 -24.05 44.09 -7.15
C ASN A 198 -25.47 43.97 -6.58
N LYS A 199 -25.63 43.35 -5.40
CA LYS A 199 -26.92 43.30 -4.69
C LYS A 199 -27.40 44.70 -4.30
N ARG A 200 -26.53 45.55 -3.78
CA ARG A 200 -26.87 46.96 -3.44
C ARG A 200 -27.26 47.77 -4.68
N ILE A 201 -26.61 47.54 -5.82
CA ILE A 201 -26.97 48.19 -7.09
C ILE A 201 -28.32 47.69 -7.60
N ALA A 202 -28.62 46.40 -7.49
CA ALA A 202 -29.91 45.83 -7.88
C ALA A 202 -31.06 46.36 -7.00
N GLU A 203 -30.85 46.45 -5.69
CA GLU A 203 -31.82 47.04 -4.75
C GLU A 203 -32.03 48.55 -5.03
N ALA A 204 -30.98 49.30 -5.36
CA ALA A 204 -31.09 50.71 -5.73
C ALA A 204 -31.76 50.95 -7.10
N ASN A 205 -31.72 49.99 -8.02
CA ASN A 205 -32.40 50.07 -9.31
C ASN A 205 -33.88 49.63 -9.21
N GLN A 206 -34.24 48.72 -8.29
CA GLN A 206 -35.64 48.37 -8.01
C GLN A 206 -36.45 49.56 -7.45
N GLU A 207 -35.79 50.52 -6.79
CA GLU A 207 -36.45 51.76 -6.33
C GLU A 207 -36.70 52.80 -7.44
N LYS A 208 -36.16 52.61 -8.66
CA LYS A 208 -36.26 53.58 -9.76
C LYS A 208 -37.19 53.18 -10.92
N ASP A 209 -37.53 51.90 -11.07
CA ASP A 209 -38.49 51.41 -12.06
C ASP A 209 -39.94 51.43 -11.52
N GLY A 210 -40.35 52.61 -11.06
CA GLY A 210 -41.76 52.92 -10.82
C GLY A 210 -42.46 53.27 -12.13
N ASP A 211 -43.33 52.38 -12.57
CA ASP A 211 -44.61 52.68 -13.24
C ASP A 211 -44.56 53.48 -14.56
N GLU A 212 -44.13 52.86 -15.67
CA GLU A 212 -44.70 53.17 -16.99
C GLU A 212 -44.95 51.87 -17.79
N PRO A 213 -46.21 51.56 -18.16
CA PRO A 213 -46.52 50.39 -18.99
C PRO A 213 -46.06 50.60 -20.43
N LEU A 214 -45.33 49.60 -20.97
CA LEU A 214 -44.90 49.54 -22.37
C LEU A 214 -46.10 49.56 -23.33
N THR A 215 -46.33 50.69 -23.99
CA THR A 215 -47.26 50.81 -25.12
C THR A 215 -46.52 50.60 -26.44
N GLY A 216 -46.86 49.53 -27.18
CA GLY A 216 -46.44 49.33 -28.56
C GLY A 216 -47.59 48.79 -29.40
N GLU A 217 -47.93 49.51 -30.48
CA GLU A 217 -48.92 49.08 -31.47
C GLU A 217 -48.39 47.90 -32.29
N VAL A 218 -49.26 46.89 -32.51
CA VAL A 218 -49.01 45.80 -33.46
C VAL A 218 -49.56 46.24 -34.82
N LEU A 219 -48.67 46.43 -35.79
CA LEU A 219 -49.04 46.62 -37.19
C LEU A 219 -49.32 45.24 -37.84
N GLU A 220 -50.47 45.11 -38.52
CA GLU A 220 -50.77 44.02 -39.47
C GLU A 220 -49.92 44.13 -40.75
#